data_AF-A0ABD4RSP3-F1
#
_entry.id   AF-A0ABD4RSP3-F1
#
_cell.length_a   1.000
_cell.length_b   1.000
_cell.length_c   1.000
_cell.angle_alpha   90.00
_cell.angle_beta   90.00
_cell.angle_gamma   90.00
#
_symmetry.space_group_name_H-M   'P 1'
#
loop_
_entity.id
_entity.type
_entity.pdbx_description
1 polymer ?
#
loop_
_entity_poly.entity_id
_entity_poly.type
_entity_poly.pdbx_seq_one_letter_code
_entity_poly.pdbx_strand_id
1 'polypeptide(L)'
;MRGKTHCAIGILTAIQTSLIFTIPISLVDILVSATFAVLPDLDKSNSMVSNFILKNNISKYIYRIFIYAINIIIFFISININDNFYLSAIITFVAIIIIEAKLTHTFLRKIFLSLIFILLAICLYIVEVEIYFIIFCLMLSIFPWLKHRSFSHSIFATIIIYFLLKQIELITSINNLSFYGTLGYASHMFLGDLFTKQGIPLFYPLSEKKISLGFLTVGGPFSNFIEKSFIFILIGLIIFSILKL
;
A
#
# COMPACT_ATOMS: atom_id res chain seq x y z
N MET A 1 -1.24 14.36 9.90
CA MET A 1 -0.18 15.35 10.24
C MET A 1 0.54 15.70 8.93
N ARG A 2 1.82 16.11 8.92
CA ARG A 2 2.59 16.25 7.68
C ARG A 2 3.34 14.95 7.35
N GLY A 3 3.59 14.66 6.07
CA GLY A 3 4.31 13.44 5.67
C GLY A 3 5.68 13.24 6.35
N LYS A 4 6.44 14.33 6.59
CA LYS A 4 7.71 14.27 7.34
C LYS A 4 7.54 13.73 8.76
N THR A 5 6.40 14.02 9.38
CA THR A 5 6.10 13.59 10.75
C THR A 5 5.59 12.16 10.79
N HIS A 6 4.84 11.72 9.79
CA HIS A 6 4.50 10.31 9.62
C HIS A 6 5.76 9.45 9.41
N CYS A 7 6.73 9.94 8.63
CA CYS A 7 8.04 9.29 8.50
C CYS A 7 8.78 9.19 9.85
N ALA A 8 8.85 10.29 10.61
CA ALA A 8 9.48 10.29 11.94
C ALA A 8 8.78 9.33 12.92
N ILE A 9 7.45 9.31 12.93
CA ILE A 9 6.64 8.37 13.71
C ILE A 9 6.92 6.93 13.26
N GLY A 10 7.04 6.65 11.97
CA GLY A 10 7.40 5.34 11.44
C GLY A 10 8.77 4.84 11.91
N ILE A 11 9.78 5.71 11.95
CA ILE A 11 11.10 5.36 12.48
C ILE A 11 11.03 5.10 13.99
N LEU A 12 10.37 5.99 14.74
CA LEU A 12 10.23 5.85 16.19
C LEU A 12 9.46 4.59 16.57
N THR A 13 8.40 4.25 15.82
CA THR A 13 7.63 3.03 16.07
C THR A 13 8.47 1.80 15.87
N ALA A 14 9.31 1.70 14.84
CA ALA A 14 10.19 0.55 14.66
C ALA A 14 11.16 0.39 15.84
N ILE A 15 11.81 1.48 16.26
CA ILE A 15 12.75 1.45 17.38
C ILE A 15 12.04 1.05 18.68
N GLN A 16 10.88 1.66 18.97
CA GLN A 16 10.13 1.38 20.19
C GLN A 16 9.57 -0.03 20.23
N THR A 17 9.08 -0.55 19.10
CA THR A 17 8.53 -1.91 19.05
C THR A 17 9.62 -2.96 19.18
N SER A 18 10.81 -2.71 18.62
CA SER A 18 12.00 -3.53 18.85
C SER A 18 12.35 -3.63 20.33
N LEU A 19 12.34 -2.49 21.05
CA LEU A 19 12.62 -2.45 22.49
C LEU A 19 11.55 -3.14 23.33
N ILE A 20 10.26 -2.91 23.02
CA ILE A 20 9.13 -3.44 23.79
C ILE A 20 9.01 -4.96 23.61
N PHE A 21 9.12 -5.45 22.38
CA PHE A 21 8.94 -6.87 22.05
C PHE A 21 10.26 -7.65 22.04
N THR A 22 11.39 -7.00 22.33
CA THR A 22 12.74 -7.60 22.31
C THR A 22 13.07 -8.26 20.96
N ILE A 23 12.52 -7.73 19.86
CA ILE A 23 12.75 -8.22 18.50
C ILE A 23 13.96 -7.46 17.94
N PRO A 24 14.98 -8.14 17.39
CA PRO A 24 16.12 -7.44 16.78
C PRO A 24 15.63 -6.56 15.62
N ILE A 25 16.26 -5.40 15.48
CA ILE A 25 15.95 -4.45 14.42
C ILE A 25 17.17 -4.21 13.54
N SER A 26 16.94 -4.22 12.23
CA SER A 26 17.93 -3.88 11.22
C SER A 26 17.67 -2.50 10.62
N LEU A 27 18.63 -1.96 9.86
CA LEU A 27 18.42 -0.74 9.09
C LEU A 27 17.28 -0.89 8.07
N VAL A 28 17.12 -2.10 7.50
CA VAL A 28 16.05 -2.41 6.54
C VAL A 28 14.69 -2.27 7.21
N ASP A 29 14.53 -2.77 8.44
CA ASP A 29 13.26 -2.69 9.19
C ASP A 29 12.85 -1.25 9.48
N ILE A 30 13.81 -0.40 9.83
CA ILE A 30 13.58 1.04 10.06
C ILE A 30 13.12 1.71 8.77
N LEU A 31 13.79 1.44 7.65
CA LEU A 31 13.41 2.00 6.34
C LEU A 31 12.04 1.50 5.89
N VAL A 32 11.73 0.22 6.10
CA VAL A 32 10.43 -0.37 5.79
C VAL A 32 9.34 0.28 6.63
N SER A 33 9.52 0.39 7.95
CA SER A 33 8.53 1.06 8.80
C SER A 33 8.31 2.53 8.40
N ALA A 34 9.40 3.27 8.14
CA ALA A 34 9.34 4.68 7.72
C ALA A 34 8.62 4.87 6.38
N THR A 35 8.88 4.00 5.41
CA THR A 35 8.24 4.06 4.08
C THR A 35 6.76 3.70 4.17
N PHE A 36 6.41 2.64 4.91
CA PHE A 36 5.02 2.23 5.07
C PHE A 36 4.20 3.21 5.93
N ALA A 37 4.83 3.95 6.84
CA ALA A 37 4.18 5.05 7.56
C ALA A 37 3.83 6.25 6.67
N VAL A 38 4.51 6.46 5.54
CA VAL A 38 4.18 7.54 4.59
C VAL A 38 3.27 7.05 3.46
N LEU A 39 3.16 5.73 3.27
CA LEU A 39 2.44 5.10 2.17
C LEU A 39 0.97 5.60 2.03
N PRO A 40 0.18 5.77 3.12
CA PRO A 40 -1.20 6.28 2.99
C PRO A 40 -1.29 7.71 2.42
N ASP A 41 -0.27 8.55 2.65
CA ASP A 41 -0.22 9.93 2.16
C ASP A 41 0.06 10.04 0.65
N LEU A 42 0.52 8.95 0.02
CA LEU A 42 0.71 8.89 -1.44
C LEU A 42 -0.60 9.08 -2.21
N ASP A 43 -1.73 8.71 -1.61
CA ASP A 43 -3.06 8.90 -2.20
C ASP A 43 -3.46 10.36 -2.37
N LYS A 44 -2.74 11.30 -1.74
CA LYS A 44 -3.03 12.72 -1.83
C LYS A 44 -2.29 13.32 -3.03
N SER A 45 -3.05 13.86 -3.98
CA SER A 45 -2.54 14.43 -5.25
C SER A 45 -1.41 15.45 -5.09
N ASN A 46 -1.34 16.16 -3.96
CA ASN A 46 -0.33 17.19 -3.68
C ASN A 46 0.79 16.72 -2.72
N SER A 47 0.92 15.42 -2.43
CA SER A 47 2.04 14.95 -1.63
C SER A 47 3.35 15.07 -2.42
N MET A 48 4.47 15.29 -1.72
CA MET A 48 5.79 15.46 -2.35
C MET A 48 6.15 14.27 -3.24
N VAL A 49 5.82 13.06 -2.79
CA VAL A 49 6.08 11.81 -3.50
C VAL A 49 5.09 11.61 -4.66
N SER A 50 3.79 11.90 -4.45
CA SER A 50 2.80 11.92 -5.54
C SER A 50 3.26 12.83 -6.67
N ASN A 51 3.67 14.05 -6.37
CA ASN A 51 4.12 15.02 -7.39
C ASN A 51 5.39 14.58 -8.12
N PHE A 52 6.27 13.83 -7.46
CA PHE A 52 7.48 13.27 -8.07
C PHE A 52 7.14 12.11 -9.03
N ILE A 53 6.26 11.19 -8.61
CA ILE A 53 5.91 9.98 -9.37
C ILE A 53 4.86 10.26 -10.46
N LEU A 54 3.83 11.05 -10.15
CA LEU A 54 2.66 11.31 -10.98
C LEU A 54 2.83 12.51 -11.93
N LYS A 55 4.05 12.85 -12.33
CA LYS A 55 4.25 13.79 -13.44
C LYS A 55 3.50 13.23 -14.66
N ASN A 56 2.50 13.95 -15.17
CA ASN A 56 1.41 13.45 -16.05
C ASN A 56 1.81 12.58 -17.27
N ASN A 57 3.07 12.63 -17.72
CA ASN A 57 3.56 11.83 -18.83
C ASN A 57 4.16 10.47 -18.40
N ILE A 58 4.76 10.40 -17.22
CA ILE A 58 5.38 9.19 -16.68
C ILE A 58 4.31 8.20 -16.21
N SER A 59 3.26 8.68 -15.56
CA SER A 59 2.14 7.84 -15.08
C SER A 59 1.41 7.11 -16.21
N LYS A 60 1.22 7.76 -17.36
CA LYS A 60 0.64 7.14 -18.56
C LYS A 60 1.53 6.03 -19.12
N TYR A 61 2.84 6.22 -19.08
CA TYR A 61 3.82 5.24 -19.56
C TYR A 61 3.88 4.03 -18.63
N ILE A 62 3.93 4.25 -17.31
CA ILE A 62 3.87 3.18 -16.29
C ILE A 62 2.57 2.37 -16.42
N TYR A 63 1.43 3.04 -16.60
CA TYR A 63 0.15 2.37 -16.82
C TYR A 63 0.16 1.45 -18.04
N ARG A 64 0.74 1.91 -19.17
CA ARG A 64 0.86 1.10 -20.39
C ARG A 64 1.78 -0.10 -20.18
N ILE A 65 2.95 0.09 -19.56
CA ILE A 65 3.86 -1.02 -19.24
C ILE A 65 3.15 -2.08 -18.41
N PHE A 66 2.40 -1.66 -17.38
CA PHE A 66 1.69 -2.58 -16.50
C PHE A 66 0.61 -3.39 -17.24
N ILE A 67 -0.16 -2.74 -18.12
CA ILE A 67 -1.14 -3.43 -18.98
C ILE A 67 -0.47 -4.47 -19.87
N TYR A 68 0.63 -4.12 -20.54
CA TYR A 68 1.31 -5.06 -21.41
C TYR A 68 1.93 -6.22 -20.62
N ALA A 69 2.48 -5.96 -19.43
CA ALA A 69 2.99 -7.00 -18.54
C ALA A 69 1.89 -7.99 -18.13
N ILE A 70 0.72 -7.51 -17.72
CA ILE A 70 -0.44 -8.37 -17.40
C ILE A 70 -0.87 -9.18 -18.62
N ASN A 71 -0.94 -8.58 -19.80
CA ASN A 71 -1.33 -9.31 -21.02
C ASN A 71 -0.32 -10.39 -21.42
N ILE A 72 0.98 -10.14 -21.23
CA ILE A 72 2.03 -11.14 -21.45
C ILE A 72 1.84 -12.31 -20.49
N ILE A 73 1.53 -12.05 -19.22
CA ILE A 73 1.24 -13.09 -18.23
C ILE A 73 0.00 -13.89 -18.64
N ILE A 74 -1.10 -13.23 -19.02
CA ILE A 74 -2.32 -13.89 -19.51
C ILE A 74 -2.00 -14.77 -20.73
N PHE A 75 -1.13 -14.33 -21.64
CA PHE A 75 -0.73 -15.11 -22.81
C PHE A 75 -0.02 -16.41 -22.43
N PHE A 76 0.99 -16.34 -21.55
CA PHE A 76 1.72 -17.54 -21.11
C PHE A 76 0.84 -18.50 -20.30
N ILE A 77 -0.08 -17.98 -19.49
CA ILE A 77 -1.05 -18.83 -18.80
C ILE A 77 -1.98 -19.52 -19.81
N SER A 78 -2.50 -18.76 -20.78
CA SER A 78 -3.41 -19.28 -21.80
C SER A 78 -2.76 -20.39 -22.63
N ILE A 79 -1.47 -20.24 -22.97
CA ILE A 79 -0.72 -21.25 -23.71
C ILE A 79 -0.55 -22.54 -22.91
N ASN A 80 -0.30 -22.44 -21.60
CA ASN A 80 -0.13 -23.60 -20.71
C ASN A 80 -1.45 -24.37 -20.49
N ILE A 81 -2.61 -23.71 -20.62
CA ILE A 81 -3.91 -24.34 -20.40
C ILE A 81 -4.41 -25.06 -21.65
N ASN A 82 -4.22 -24.47 -22.82
CA ASN A 82 -4.90 -24.88 -24.04
C ASN A 82 -3.96 -25.46 -25.10
N ASP A 83 -2.64 -25.41 -24.89
CA ASP A 83 -1.56 -25.84 -25.82
C ASP A 83 -1.67 -25.26 -27.25
N ASN A 84 -2.60 -24.34 -27.49
CA ASN A 84 -2.90 -23.77 -28.78
C ASN A 84 -2.57 -22.29 -28.79
N PHE A 85 -1.47 -21.98 -29.47
CA PHE A 85 -0.93 -20.64 -29.65
C PHE A 85 -1.97 -19.67 -30.25
N TYR A 86 -2.72 -20.10 -31.26
CA TYR A 86 -3.64 -19.22 -32.00
C TYR A 86 -4.81 -18.78 -31.14
N LEU A 87 -5.39 -19.69 -30.35
CA LEU A 87 -6.47 -19.32 -29.43
C LEU A 87 -5.95 -18.41 -28.32
N SER A 88 -4.74 -18.68 -27.81
CA SER A 88 -4.09 -17.87 -26.78
C SER A 88 -3.81 -16.45 -27.26
N ALA A 89 -3.36 -16.30 -28.51
CA ALA A 89 -3.14 -15.00 -29.15
C ALA A 89 -4.44 -14.22 -29.38
N ILE A 90 -5.54 -14.88 -29.72
CA ILE A 90 -6.85 -14.23 -29.89
C ILE A 90 -7.37 -13.73 -28.54
N ILE A 91 -7.29 -14.55 -27.48
CA ILE A 91 -7.73 -14.19 -26.13
C ILE A 91 -6.98 -12.95 -25.62
N THR A 92 -5.66 -12.91 -25.80
CA THR A 92 -4.84 -11.78 -25.33
C THR A 92 -5.02 -10.53 -26.18
N PHE A 93 -5.22 -10.67 -27.48
CA PHE A 93 -5.52 -9.56 -28.37
C PHE A 93 -6.86 -8.89 -27.99
N VAL A 94 -7.89 -9.68 -27.70
CA VAL A 94 -9.18 -9.17 -27.22
C VAL A 94 -9.04 -8.52 -25.84
N ALA A 95 -8.25 -9.11 -24.93
CA ALA A 95 -7.98 -8.54 -23.62
C ALA A 95 -7.31 -7.15 -23.72
N ILE A 96 -6.30 -6.99 -24.60
CA ILE A 96 -5.65 -5.68 -24.85
C ILE A 96 -6.66 -4.65 -25.34
N ILE A 97 -7.52 -5.00 -26.29
CA ILE A 97 -8.52 -4.06 -26.83
C ILE A 97 -9.50 -3.60 -25.74
N ILE A 98 -9.95 -4.52 -24.88
CA ILE A 98 -10.85 -4.18 -23.78
C ILE A 98 -10.15 -3.30 -22.73
N ILE A 99 -8.88 -3.56 -22.44
CA ILE A 99 -8.10 -2.84 -21.44
C ILE A 99 -7.69 -1.44 -21.95
N GLU A 100 -7.34 -1.33 -23.23
CA GLU A 100 -7.00 -0.06 -23.88
C GLU A 100 -8.19 0.73 -24.38
N ALA A 101 -9.37 0.12 -24.47
CA ALA A 101 -10.60 0.84 -24.76
C ALA A 101 -10.70 2.01 -23.79
N LYS A 102 -10.68 3.22 -24.33
CA LYS A 102 -10.90 4.47 -23.59
C LYS A 102 -12.36 4.48 -23.12
N LEU A 103 -12.65 3.66 -22.11
CA LEU A 103 -13.92 3.64 -21.42
C LEU A 103 -14.00 4.95 -20.64
N THR A 104 -14.72 5.91 -21.22
CA THR A 104 -15.04 7.19 -20.62
C THR A 104 -15.92 7.00 -19.38
N HIS A 105 -16.74 5.94 -19.37
CA HIS A 105 -17.60 5.58 -18.25
C HIS A 105 -16.78 4.96 -17.11
N THR A 106 -16.65 5.72 -16.02
CA THR A 106 -15.95 5.33 -14.79
C THR A 106 -16.48 4.04 -14.18
N PHE A 107 -17.79 3.78 -14.29
CA PHE A 107 -18.42 2.55 -13.79
C PHE A 107 -17.98 1.31 -14.58
N LEU A 108 -18.04 1.36 -15.91
CA LEU A 108 -17.59 0.25 -16.77
C LEU A 108 -16.12 -0.08 -16.50
N ARG A 109 -15.27 0.95 -16.39
CA ARG A 109 -13.84 0.77 -16.08
C ARG A 109 -13.62 0.00 -14.77
N LYS A 110 -14.41 0.27 -13.72
CA LYS A 110 -14.32 -0.47 -12.44
C LYS A 110 -14.70 -1.94 -12.62
N ILE A 111 -15.78 -2.22 -13.35
CA ILE A 111 -16.23 -3.59 -13.65
C ILE A 111 -15.14 -4.35 -14.40
N PHE A 112 -14.63 -3.80 -15.51
CA PHE A 112 -13.60 -4.47 -16.31
C PHE A 112 -12.33 -4.74 -15.50
N LEU A 113 -11.86 -3.77 -14.73
CA LEU A 113 -10.67 -3.94 -13.89
C LEU A 113 -10.87 -5.03 -12.83
N SER A 114 -12.07 -5.13 -12.25
CA SER A 114 -12.40 -6.18 -11.29
C SER A 114 -12.43 -7.56 -11.93
N LEU A 115 -13.05 -7.67 -13.12
CA LEU A 115 -13.13 -8.92 -13.87
C LEU A 115 -11.76 -9.45 -14.28
N ILE A 116 -10.82 -8.57 -14.65
CA ILE A 116 -9.44 -8.96 -14.99
C ILE A 116 -8.76 -9.62 -13.80
N PHE A 117 -8.87 -9.04 -12.60
CA PHE A 117 -8.26 -9.62 -11.40
C PHE A 117 -8.93 -10.93 -10.96
N ILE A 118 -10.25 -11.05 -11.13
CA ILE A 118 -10.98 -12.32 -10.89
C ILE A 118 -10.53 -13.39 -11.88
N LEU A 119 -10.43 -13.07 -13.17
CA LEU A 119 -9.95 -13.99 -14.19
C LEU A 119 -8.52 -14.44 -13.90
N LEU A 120 -7.64 -13.51 -13.53
CA LEU A 120 -6.28 -13.82 -13.11
C LEU A 120 -6.26 -14.75 -11.89
N ALA A 121 -7.12 -14.53 -10.89
CA ALA A 121 -7.21 -15.41 -9.72
C ALA A 121 -7.63 -16.84 -10.10
N ILE A 122 -8.61 -16.99 -11.01
CA ILE A 122 -9.05 -18.29 -11.54
C ILE A 122 -7.90 -18.97 -12.30
N CYS A 123 -7.18 -18.22 -13.13
CA CYS A 123 -6.02 -18.73 -13.84
C CYS A 123 -4.93 -19.24 -12.88
N LEU A 124 -4.59 -18.47 -11.84
CA LEU A 124 -3.62 -18.87 -10.83
C LEU A 124 -4.06 -20.13 -10.07
N TYR A 125 -5.37 -20.27 -9.80
CA TYR A 125 -5.93 -21.47 -9.20
C TYR A 125 -5.78 -22.70 -10.10
N ILE A 126 -6.03 -22.57 -11.40
CA ILE A 126 -5.89 -23.67 -12.38
C ILE A 126 -4.44 -24.14 -12.51
N VAL A 127 -3.47 -23.20 -12.45
CA VAL A 127 -2.03 -23.51 -12.52
C VAL A 127 -1.47 -23.98 -11.17
N GLU A 128 -2.33 -24.25 -10.19
CA GLU A 128 -1.95 -24.72 -8.84
C GLU A 128 -0.94 -23.79 -8.15
N VAL A 129 -1.02 -22.49 -8.44
CA VAL A 129 -0.20 -21.50 -7.74
C VAL A 129 -0.65 -21.40 -6.30
N GLU A 130 0.31 -21.14 -5.42
CA GLU A 130 0.07 -20.96 -3.99
C GLU A 130 -1.13 -20.06 -3.68
N ILE A 131 -1.96 -20.53 -2.74
CA ILE A 131 -3.28 -19.96 -2.42
C ILE A 131 -3.22 -18.47 -2.07
N TYR A 132 -2.11 -18.01 -1.52
CA TYR A 132 -1.95 -16.62 -1.12
C TYR A 132 -1.90 -15.65 -2.29
N PHE A 133 -1.37 -16.05 -3.45
CA PHE A 133 -1.41 -15.23 -4.66
C PHE A 133 -2.82 -15.12 -5.24
N ILE A 134 -3.61 -16.18 -5.11
CA ILE A 134 -5.02 -16.23 -5.53
C ILE A 134 -5.85 -15.27 -4.66
N ILE A 135 -5.71 -15.38 -3.33
CA ILE A 135 -6.36 -14.48 -2.37
C ILE A 135 -5.97 -13.03 -2.66
N PHE A 136 -4.70 -12.77 -2.95
CA PHE A 136 -4.23 -11.43 -3.29
C PHE A 136 -4.93 -10.86 -4.55
N CYS A 137 -5.05 -11.65 -5.62
CA CYS A 137 -5.74 -11.21 -6.83
C CYS A 137 -7.23 -10.94 -6.58
N LEU A 138 -7.90 -11.78 -5.79
CA LEU A 138 -9.29 -11.54 -5.37
C LEU A 138 -9.45 -10.28 -4.50
N MET A 139 -8.46 -9.96 -3.68
CA MET A 139 -8.47 -8.69 -2.94
C MET A 139 -8.34 -7.50 -3.90
N LEU A 140 -7.45 -7.58 -4.89
CA LEU A 140 -7.27 -6.54 -5.91
C LEU A 140 -8.52 -6.29 -6.76
N SER A 141 -9.37 -7.29 -6.97
CA SER A 141 -10.63 -7.09 -7.71
C SER A 141 -11.62 -6.17 -7.00
N ILE A 142 -11.48 -5.95 -5.70
CA ILE A 142 -12.37 -5.07 -4.91
C ILE A 142 -11.86 -3.62 -4.93
N PHE A 143 -10.55 -3.39 -5.10
CA PHE A 143 -9.93 -2.05 -5.08
C PHE A 143 -10.59 -1.00 -5.99
N PRO A 144 -11.05 -1.30 -7.22
CA PRO A 144 -11.67 -0.29 -8.10
C PRO A 144 -12.93 0.35 -7.49
N TRP A 145 -13.58 -0.34 -6.56
CA TRP A 145 -14.82 0.10 -5.90
C TRP A 145 -14.56 0.97 -4.68
N LEU A 146 -13.34 0.96 -4.16
CA LEU A 146 -13.00 1.61 -2.91
C LEU A 146 -12.61 3.07 -3.13
N LYS A 147 -13.09 3.97 -2.27
CA LYS A 147 -12.61 5.35 -2.20
C LYS A 147 -11.18 5.32 -1.68
N HIS A 148 -10.20 5.48 -2.58
CA HIS A 148 -8.75 5.36 -2.29
C HIS A 148 -8.34 5.96 -0.94
N ARG A 149 -8.63 7.24 -0.71
CA ARG A 149 -8.28 7.93 0.54
C ARG A 149 -8.96 7.37 1.79
N SER A 150 -10.20 6.90 1.68
CA SER A 150 -10.90 6.33 2.84
C SER A 150 -10.38 4.93 3.14
N PHE A 151 -10.02 4.20 2.09
CA PHE A 151 -9.46 2.87 2.20
C PHE A 151 -8.08 2.86 2.86
N SER A 152 -7.14 3.69 2.39
CA SER A 152 -5.78 3.74 2.97
C SER A 152 -5.73 4.15 4.44
N HIS A 153 -6.81 4.73 4.97
CA HIS A 153 -6.93 5.14 6.37
C HIS A 153 -7.92 4.24 7.13
N SER A 154 -7.99 2.95 6.77
CA SER A 154 -8.85 1.94 7.39
C SER A 154 -8.05 0.80 8.00
N ILE A 155 -8.62 0.17 9.04
CA ILE A 155 -8.04 -1.04 9.64
C ILE A 155 -7.97 -2.15 8.58
N PHE A 156 -8.95 -2.21 7.69
CA PHE A 156 -8.93 -3.19 6.61
C PHE A 156 -7.67 -3.04 5.76
N ALA A 157 -7.28 -1.83 5.36
CA ALA A 157 -6.03 -1.63 4.62
C ALA A 157 -4.79 -2.06 5.41
N THR A 158 -4.73 -1.84 6.73
CA THR A 158 -3.61 -2.32 7.56
C THR A 158 -3.48 -3.85 7.50
N ILE A 159 -4.60 -4.58 7.51
CA ILE A 159 -4.63 -6.05 7.40
C ILE A 159 -4.15 -6.50 6.02
N ILE A 160 -4.56 -5.81 4.94
CA ILE A 160 -4.07 -6.12 3.59
C ILE A 160 -2.56 -5.92 3.50
N ILE A 161 -2.05 -4.83 4.05
CA ILE A 161 -0.61 -4.55 4.07
C ILE A 161 0.15 -5.63 4.82
N TYR A 162 -0.39 -6.14 5.94
CA TYR A 162 0.18 -7.29 6.65
C TYR A 162 0.26 -8.51 5.77
N PHE A 163 -0.87 -8.89 5.15
CA PHE A 163 -0.91 -10.05 4.29
C PHE A 163 0.09 -9.93 3.15
N LEU A 164 0.15 -8.78 2.48
CA LEU A 164 1.08 -8.49 1.40
C LEU A 164 2.54 -8.61 1.82
N LEU A 165 2.92 -7.92 2.89
CA LEU A 165 4.28 -7.96 3.39
C LEU A 165 4.66 -9.35 3.90
N LYS A 166 3.71 -10.12 4.44
CA LYS A 166 3.98 -11.48 4.89
C LYS A 166 4.31 -12.40 3.71
N GLN A 167 3.67 -12.24 2.56
CA GLN A 167 4.05 -13.02 1.37
C GLN A 167 5.46 -12.65 0.89
N ILE A 168 5.80 -11.36 0.87
CA ILE A 168 7.14 -10.90 0.49
C ILE A 168 8.18 -11.45 1.48
N GLU A 169 7.89 -11.41 2.78
CA GLU A 169 8.74 -11.97 3.84
C GLU A 169 9.01 -13.46 3.62
N LEU A 170 7.98 -14.25 3.29
CA LEU A 170 8.13 -15.68 3.02
C LEU A 170 8.98 -15.95 1.76
N ILE A 171 8.82 -15.15 0.70
CA ILE A 171 9.57 -15.31 -0.56
C ILE A 171 11.04 -14.87 -0.40
N THR A 172 11.28 -13.77 0.29
CA THR A 172 12.61 -13.14 0.39
C THR A 172 13.41 -13.59 1.60
N SER A 173 12.79 -14.31 2.55
CA SER A 173 13.38 -14.69 3.85
C SER A 173 13.87 -13.50 4.69
N ILE A 174 13.34 -12.28 4.44
CA ILE A 174 13.65 -11.09 5.25
C ILE A 174 12.77 -11.11 6.50
N ASN A 175 13.31 -11.64 7.59
CA ASN A 175 12.59 -11.76 8.86
C ASN A 175 11.97 -10.44 9.32
N ASN A 176 10.77 -10.51 9.91
CA ASN A 176 10.05 -9.39 10.55
C ASN A 176 9.62 -8.24 9.62
N LEU A 177 9.79 -8.37 8.29
CA LEU A 177 9.36 -7.37 7.31
C LEU A 177 7.87 -7.03 7.46
N SER A 178 7.01 -8.04 7.59
CA SER A 178 5.56 -7.86 7.78
C SER A 178 5.23 -7.20 9.11
N PHE A 179 5.98 -7.50 10.17
CA PHE A 179 5.78 -6.92 11.48
C PHE A 179 6.11 -5.41 11.49
N TYR A 180 7.31 -5.04 11.07
CA TYR A 180 7.73 -3.63 11.09
C TYR A 180 7.00 -2.79 10.05
N GLY A 181 6.77 -3.30 8.84
CA GLY A 181 6.06 -2.55 7.81
C GLY A 181 4.59 -2.31 8.17
N THR A 182 3.93 -3.24 8.84
CA THR A 182 2.53 -3.03 9.28
C THR A 182 2.40 -2.12 10.47
N LEU A 183 3.31 -2.21 11.43
CA LEU A 183 3.35 -1.26 12.54
C LEU A 183 3.67 0.15 12.04
N GLY A 184 4.57 0.28 11.07
CA GLY A 184 4.81 1.54 10.37
C GLY A 184 3.54 2.08 9.72
N TYR A 185 2.85 1.27 8.90
CA TYR A 185 1.58 1.67 8.28
C TYR A 185 0.49 2.03 9.29
N ALA A 186 0.33 1.23 10.35
CA ALA A 186 -0.65 1.47 11.40
C ALA A 186 -0.33 2.75 12.19
N SER A 187 0.97 3.04 12.43
CA SER A 187 1.40 4.23 13.15
C SER A 187 0.94 5.54 12.48
N HIS A 188 0.89 5.58 11.14
CA HIS A 188 0.35 6.71 10.39
C HIS A 188 -1.05 7.08 10.87
N MET A 189 -1.90 6.07 11.01
CA MET A 189 -3.29 6.20 11.37
C MET A 189 -3.46 6.42 12.87
N PHE A 190 -2.94 5.50 13.70
CA PHE A 190 -3.22 5.45 15.13
C PHE A 190 -2.44 6.46 15.95
N LEU A 191 -1.21 6.81 15.54
CA LEU A 191 -0.37 7.79 16.23
C LEU A 191 -0.35 9.15 15.53
N GLY A 192 -0.83 9.22 14.30
CA GLY A 192 -0.96 10.45 13.53
C GLY A 192 -2.40 10.90 13.38
N ASP A 193 -3.06 10.43 12.33
CA ASP A 193 -4.28 11.04 11.82
C ASP A 193 -5.52 10.88 12.71
N LEU A 194 -5.55 9.87 13.58
CA LEU A 194 -6.60 9.68 14.59
C LEU A 194 -6.70 10.86 15.57
N PHE A 195 -5.59 11.57 15.84
CA PHE A 195 -5.55 12.72 16.74
C PHE A 195 -5.81 14.06 16.04
N THR A 196 -6.07 14.05 14.73
CA THR A 196 -6.41 15.25 13.97
C THR A 196 -7.90 15.53 14.00
N LYS A 197 -8.31 16.80 13.87
CA LYS A 197 -9.74 17.18 13.76
C LYS A 197 -10.47 16.49 12.61
N GLN A 198 -9.76 16.11 11.55
CA GLN A 198 -10.36 15.42 10.40
C GLN A 198 -10.69 13.94 10.71
N GLY A 199 -9.92 13.32 11.59
CA GLY A 199 -10.05 11.91 11.94
C GLY A 199 -9.83 10.95 10.77
N ILE A 200 -10.04 9.66 11.04
CA ILE A 200 -9.86 8.57 10.09
C ILE A 200 -11.09 7.64 10.04
N PRO A 201 -11.46 7.12 8.85
CA PRO A 201 -12.56 6.16 8.70
C PRO A 201 -12.10 4.73 9.03
N LEU A 202 -11.85 4.46 10.33
CA LEU A 202 -11.28 3.19 10.82
C LEU A 202 -11.97 1.93 10.28
N PHE A 203 -13.31 1.96 10.23
CA PHE A 203 -14.15 0.81 9.85
C PHE A 203 -14.55 0.80 8.38
N TYR A 204 -13.93 1.61 7.52
CA TYR A 204 -14.13 1.51 6.08
C TYR A 204 -13.64 0.13 5.59
N PRO A 205 -14.35 -0.58 4.69
CA PRO A 205 -15.51 -0.17 3.91
C PRO A 205 -16.89 -0.36 4.59
N LEU A 206 -16.96 -0.94 5.79
CA LEU A 206 -18.23 -1.18 6.50
C LEU A 206 -18.91 0.13 6.95
N SER A 207 -18.12 1.16 7.27
CA SER A 207 -18.63 2.49 7.61
C SER A 207 -17.72 3.60 7.09
N GLU A 208 -18.32 4.67 6.56
CA GLU A 208 -17.58 5.88 6.17
C GLU A 208 -17.40 6.87 7.34
N LYS A 209 -17.92 6.56 8.53
CA LYS A 209 -17.84 7.45 9.69
C LYS A 209 -16.39 7.61 10.13
N LYS A 210 -15.94 8.87 10.21
CA LYS A 210 -14.61 9.22 10.70
C LYS A 210 -14.61 9.31 12.21
N ILE A 211 -13.57 8.74 12.82
CA ILE A 211 -13.32 8.79 14.25
C ILE A 211 -12.11 9.70 14.47
N SER A 212 -12.23 10.60 15.44
CA SER A 212 -11.18 11.50 15.87
C SER A 212 -11.13 11.49 17.40
N LEU A 213 -9.92 11.37 17.96
CA LEU A 213 -9.67 11.41 19.40
C LEU A 213 -8.94 12.69 19.83
N GLY A 214 -8.64 13.60 18.90
CA GLY A 214 -7.81 14.76 19.17
C GLY A 214 -8.23 16.01 18.43
N PHE A 215 -7.63 17.13 18.83
CA PHE A 215 -7.97 18.45 18.34
C PHE A 215 -6.86 19.06 17.46
N LEU A 216 -5.91 18.25 17.00
CA LEU A 216 -4.76 18.72 16.24
C LEU A 216 -5.21 19.26 14.88
N THR A 217 -4.85 20.51 14.62
CA THR A 217 -4.97 21.14 13.30
C THR A 217 -3.62 21.06 12.60
N VAL A 218 -3.58 20.41 11.43
CA VAL A 218 -2.36 20.29 10.64
C VAL A 218 -1.83 21.68 10.31
N GLY A 219 -0.58 21.96 10.69
CA GLY A 219 0.06 23.27 10.51
C GLY A 219 -0.24 24.31 11.60
N GLY A 220 -1.09 23.99 12.58
CA GLY A 220 -1.31 24.84 13.75
C GLY A 220 -0.09 24.91 14.68
N PRO A 221 0.01 25.92 15.56
CA PRO A 221 1.20 26.13 16.40
C PRO A 221 1.46 24.95 17.34
N PHE A 222 0.41 24.41 17.96
CA PHE A 222 0.50 23.24 18.85
C PHE A 222 0.88 21.96 18.09
N SER A 223 0.31 21.74 16.89
CA SER A 223 0.70 20.63 16.02
C SER A 223 2.17 20.75 15.63
N ASN A 224 2.64 21.94 15.23
CA ASN A 224 4.03 22.15 14.84
C ASN A 224 5.01 21.92 16.00
N PHE A 225 4.60 22.25 17.24
CA PHE A 225 5.39 21.95 18.43
C PHE A 225 5.54 20.43 18.62
N ILE A 226 4.43 19.68 18.60
CA ILE A 226 4.44 18.22 18.72
C ILE A 226 5.28 17.59 17.60
N GLU A 227 5.11 18.04 16.36
CA GLU A 227 5.88 17.58 15.20
C GLU A 227 7.39 17.77 15.40
N LYS A 228 7.82 18.92 15.95
CA LYS A 228 9.22 19.18 16.27
C LYS A 228 9.73 18.32 17.43
N SER A 229 8.91 18.10 18.45
CA SER A 229 9.27 17.23 19.59
C SER A 229 9.55 15.80 19.14
N PHE A 230 8.73 15.22 18.25
CA PHE A 230 9.01 13.89 17.70
C PHE A 230 10.35 13.82 16.94
N ILE A 231 10.65 14.84 16.14
CA ILE A 231 11.93 14.90 15.41
C ILE A 231 13.10 15.04 16.40
N PHE A 232 12.96 15.85 17.45
CA PHE A 232 14.01 16.04 18.45
C PHE A 232 14.29 14.76 19.26
N ILE A 233 13.23 14.03 19.65
CA ILE A 233 13.35 12.71 20.30
C ILE A 233 14.09 11.74 19.38
N LEU A 234 13.76 11.72 18.09
CA LEU A 234 14.42 10.86 17.11
C LEU A 234 15.91 11.19 16.96
N ILE A 235 16.27 12.48 16.89
CA ILE A 235 17.68 12.91 16.88
C ILE A 235 18.38 12.46 18.17
N GLY A 236 17.75 12.65 19.33
CA GLY A 236 18.28 12.22 20.62
C GLY A 236 18.55 10.71 20.70
N LEU A 237 17.62 9.89 20.21
CA LEU A 237 17.77 8.43 20.17
C LEU A 237 18.88 7.99 19.21
N ILE A 238 19.00 8.64 18.05
CA ILE A 238 20.10 8.35 17.11
C ILE A 238 21.45 8.67 17.77
N ILE A 239 21.57 9.83 18.41
CA ILE A 239 22.79 10.24 19.11
C ILE A 239 23.11 9.25 20.25
N PHE A 240 22.11 8.88 21.06
CA PHE A 240 22.27 7.91 22.14
C PHE A 240 22.77 6.55 21.63
N SER A 241 22.16 6.03 20.56
CA SER A 241 22.56 4.76 19.93
C SER A 241 24.00 4.78 19.39
N ILE A 242 24.42 5.89 18.77
CA ILE A 242 25.80 6.07 18.27
C ILE A 242 26.81 6.13 19.41
N LEU A 243 26.45 6.79 20.52
CA LEU A 243 27.34 7.00 21.65
C LEU A 243 27.54 5.75 22.54
N LYS A 244 26.76 4.67 22.33
CA LYS A 244 26.85 3.41 23.10
C LYS A 244 26.97 3.65 24.62
N LEU A 245 26.06 4.46 25.17
CA LEU A 245 25.68 4.40 26.59
C LEU A 245 24.54 3.39 26.76
#